data_AF-A0A132ABM5-F1
#
_entry.id   AF-A0A132ABM5-F1
#
_cell.length_a   1.000
_cell.length_b   1.000
_cell.length_c   1.000
_cell.angle_alpha   90.00
_cell.angle_beta   90.00
_cell.angle_gamma   90.00
#
_symmetry.space_group_name_H-M   'P 1'
#
loop_
_entity.id
_entity.type
_entity.pdbx_description
1 polymer ?
#
loop_
_entity_poly.entity_id
_entity_poly.type
_entity_poly.pdbx_seq_one_letter_code
_entity_poly.pdbx_strand_id
1 'polypeptide(L)' 'LPPLPYGSNYLCVFDQTPPIPASVTRNGLTCPTPSIEQRPEIPFDKDHVNVEVAVRSSETDTDFIHRSFIFYDCTRHKS' A
#
# COMPACT_ATOMS: atom_id res chain seq x y z
N LEU A 1 -5.64 11.92 11.98
CA LEU A 1 -4.84 12.42 10.84
C LEU A 1 -5.10 13.92 10.73
N PRO A 2 -4.10 14.73 10.36
CA PRO A 2 -4.31 16.16 10.13
C PRO A 2 -5.42 16.38 9.08
N PRO A 3 -6.23 17.44 9.17
CA PRO A 3 -7.13 17.78 8.07
C PRO A 3 -6.32 18.19 6.83
N LEU A 4 -6.71 17.72 5.65
CA LEU A 4 -6.12 18.14 4.38
C LEU A 4 -6.89 19.35 3.80
N PRO A 5 -6.24 20.25 3.05
CA PRO A 5 -6.91 21.30 2.29
C PRO A 5 -7.90 20.74 1.27
N TYR A 6 -8.86 21.57 0.86
CA TYR A 6 -9.79 21.21 -0.22
C TYR A 6 -9.05 20.79 -1.49
N GLY A 7 -9.40 19.62 -2.02
CA GLY A 7 -8.80 19.04 -3.23
C GLY A 7 -7.55 18.18 -3.00
N SER A 8 -7.02 18.13 -1.78
CA SER A 8 -5.92 17.24 -1.40
C SER A 8 -6.45 15.90 -0.87
N ASN A 9 -5.70 14.83 -1.11
CA ASN A 9 -6.05 13.48 -0.72
C ASN A 9 -4.86 12.75 -0.08
N TYR A 10 -5.18 11.71 0.68
CA TYR A 10 -4.17 10.74 1.09
C TYR A 10 -3.99 9.68 0.00
N LEU A 11 -2.76 9.21 -0.18
CA LEU A 11 -2.44 8.12 -1.10
C LEU A 11 -1.79 6.99 -0.31
N CYS A 12 -2.13 5.75 -0.65
CA CYS A 12 -1.42 4.55 -0.24
C CYS A 12 -0.35 4.24 -1.29
N VAL A 13 0.90 4.16 -0.86
CA VAL A 13 2.04 3.84 -1.73
C VAL A 13 2.54 2.46 -1.32
N PHE A 14 2.42 1.47 -2.21
CA PHE A 14 2.99 0.14 -2.00
C PHE A 14 4.30 0.04 -2.76
N ASP A 15 5.42 0.26 -2.09
CA ASP A 15 6.77 0.20 -2.67
C ASP A 15 6.87 0.91 -4.05
N GLN A 16 7.16 0.17 -5.13
CA GLN A 16 7.33 0.72 -6.49
C GLN A 16 6.03 0.83 -7.31
N THR A 17 4.87 0.56 -6.71
CA THR A 17 3.58 0.67 -7.42
C THR A 17 3.10 2.12 -7.50
N PRO A 18 2.31 2.47 -8.53
CA PRO A 18 1.67 3.78 -8.60
C PRO A 18 0.83 4.06 -7.35
N PRO A 19 0.89 5.28 -6.78
CA PRO A 19 0.11 5.64 -5.60
C PRO A 19 -1.41 5.45 -5.81
N ILE A 20 -2.07 4.88 -4.81
CA ILE A 20 -3.50 4.56 -4.85
C ILE A 20 -4.26 5.56 -3.98
N PRO A 21 -5.31 6.24 -4.50
CA PRO A 21 -6.13 7.13 -3.69
C PRO A 21 -6.75 6.43 -2.47
N ALA A 22 -6.58 7.04 -1.30
CA ALA A 22 -7.17 6.56 -0.06
C ALA A 22 -8.44 7.35 0.29
N SER A 23 -9.44 6.64 0.77
CA SER A 23 -10.65 7.22 1.35
C SER A 23 -10.48 7.42 2.85
N VAL A 24 -10.80 8.62 3.33
CA VAL A 24 -10.85 8.91 4.77
C VAL A 24 -12.12 8.31 5.35
N THR A 25 -11.97 7.52 6.41
CA THR A 25 -13.07 6.92 7.16
C THR A 25 -13.07 7.47 8.58
N ARG A 26 -14.11 7.15 9.35
CA ARG A 26 -14.19 7.52 10.78
C ARG A 26 -13.01 6.95 11.60
N ASN A 27 -12.42 5.84 11.17
CA ASN A 27 -11.40 5.12 11.93
C ASN A 27 -10.00 5.21 11.32
N GLY A 28 -9.81 5.97 10.22
CA GLY A 28 -8.52 6.07 9.55
C GLY A 28 -8.63 6.19 8.04
N LEU A 29 -7.80 5.45 7.31
CA LEU A 29 -7.76 5.44 5.85
C LEU A 29 -8.13 4.06 5.31
N THR A 30 -8.67 4.03 4.10
CA THR A 30 -8.95 2.80 3.37
C THR A 30 -8.58 2.96 1.90
N CYS A 31 -7.87 1.99 1.35
CA CYS A 31 -7.48 1.93 -0.06
C CYS A 31 -7.46 0.47 -0.52
N PRO A 32 -7.72 0.19 -1.81
CA PRO A 32 -7.52 -1.13 -2.36
C PRO A 32 -6.02 -1.45 -2.45
N THR A 33 -5.69 -2.74 -2.44
CA THR A 33 -4.34 -3.21 -2.82
C THR A 33 -4.10 -3.03 -4.32
N PRO A 34 -2.84 -2.98 -4.79
CA PRO A 34 -2.51 -2.98 -6.21
C PRO A 34 -3.13 -4.16 -6.99
N SER A 35 -3.31 -3.96 -8.30
CA SER A 35 -3.75 -5.02 -9.21
C SER A 35 -2.74 -6.17 -9.24
N ILE A 36 -3.15 -7.36 -9.66
CA ILE A 36 -2.28 -8.55 -9.62
C ILE A 36 -1.00 -8.33 -10.43
N GLU A 37 -1.10 -7.62 -11.56
CA GLU A 37 0.00 -7.32 -12.48
C GLU A 37 1.01 -6.33 -11.89
N GLN A 38 0.60 -5.55 -10.88
CA GLN A 38 1.43 -4.55 -10.21
C GLN A 38 1.95 -5.05 -8.86
N ARG A 39 1.56 -6.26 -8.42
CA ARG A 39 2.06 -6.82 -7.18
C ARG A 39 3.52 -7.27 -7.36
N PRO A 40 4.33 -7.18 -6.30
CA PRO A 40 5.69 -7.72 -6.33
C PRO A 40 5.66 -9.24 -6.58
N GLU A 41 6.63 -9.71 -7.35
CA GLU A 41 6.83 -11.15 -7.54
C GLU A 41 7.31 -11.80 -6.23
N ILE A 42 6.77 -12.98 -5.93
CA ILE A 42 7.22 -13.79 -4.80
C ILE A 42 8.45 -14.60 -5.26
N PRO A 43 9.62 -14.45 -4.61
CA PRO A 43 10.83 -15.19 -4.95
C PRO A 43 10.61 -16.71 -4.99
N PHE A 44 11.37 -17.43 -5.82
CA PHE A 44 11.16 -18.85 -6.12
C PHE A 44 11.10 -19.76 -4.89
N ASP A 45 11.91 -19.46 -3.88
CA ASP A 45 12.08 -20.23 -2.64
C ASP A 45 11.22 -19.70 -1.47
N LYS A 46 10.28 -18.79 -1.76
CA LYS A 46 9.38 -18.19 -0.78
C LYS A 46 7.91 -18.38 -1.14
N ASP A 47 7.07 -18.27 -0.11
CA ASP A 47 5.61 -18.22 -0.13
C ASP A 47 5.07 -16.79 0.00
N HIS A 48 5.93 -15.83 0.39
CA HIS A 48 5.57 -14.44 0.57
C HIS A 48 6.69 -13.46 0.18
N VAL A 49 6.28 -12.21 0.02
CA VAL A 49 7.17 -11.06 -0.12
C VAL A 49 6.68 -9.93 0.80
N ASN A 50 7.62 -9.33 1.52
CA ASN A 50 7.37 -8.18 2.37
C ASN A 50 7.60 -6.92 1.56
N VAL A 51 6.63 -6.00 1.60
CA VAL A 51 6.77 -4.65 1.08
C VAL A 51 6.51 -3.63 2.19
N GLU A 52 6.86 -2.39 1.91
CA GLU A 52 6.47 -1.26 2.74
C GLU A 52 5.25 -0.56 2.12
N VAL A 53 4.27 -0.27 2.97
CA VAL A 53 3.14 0.60 2.65
C VAL A 53 3.34 1.92 3.34
N ALA A 54 3.39 2.99 2.54
CA ALA A 54 3.44 4.34 3.02
C ALA A 54 2.10 5.07 2.83
N VAL A 55 1.81 6.02 3.72
CA VAL A 55 0.75 7.02 3.50
C VAL A 55 1.41 8.33 3.07
N ARG A 56 1.02 8.80 1.89
CA ARG A 56 1.45 10.06 1.30
C ARG A 56 0.36 11.12 1.40
N SER A 57 0.74 12.36 1.69
CA SER A 57 -0.15 13.51 1.47
C SER A 57 0.06 14.05 0.06
N SER A 58 -1.01 14.19 -0.73
CA SER A 58 -0.91 14.84 -2.05
C SER A 58 -0.68 16.35 -1.96
N GLU A 59 -0.85 16.96 -0.80
CA GLU A 59 -0.59 18.39 -0.57
C GLU A 59 0.92 18.69 -0.62
N THR A 60 1.72 17.83 0.00
CA THR A 60 3.16 18.01 0.19
C THR A 60 4.01 16.98 -0.54
N ASP A 61 3.38 16.03 -1.23
CA ASP A 61 4.01 14.86 -1.88
C ASP A 61 5.00 14.13 -0.96
N THR A 62 4.66 14.06 0.33
CA THR A 62 5.53 13.52 1.38
C THR A 62 4.91 12.30 2.05
N ASP A 63 5.70 11.25 2.20
CA ASP A 63 5.37 10.04 2.96
C ASP A 63 5.59 10.27 4.46
N PHE A 64 4.62 9.89 5.31
CA PHE A 64 4.67 10.21 6.73
C PHE A 64 4.26 9.06 7.67
N ILE A 65 3.74 7.95 7.16
CA ILE A 65 3.48 6.71 7.93
C ILE A 65 3.95 5.54 7.08
N HIS A 66 4.73 4.63 7.66
CA HIS A 66 5.25 3.43 7.01
C HIS A 66 4.85 2.19 7.81
N ARG A 67 4.43 1.12 7.12
CA ARG A 67 4.07 -0.16 7.72
C ARG A 67 4.51 -1.31 6.82
N SER A 68 4.98 -2.40 7.43
CA SER A 68 5.24 -3.63 6.69
C SER A 68 3.92 -4.28 6.25
N PHE A 69 3.87 -4.73 5.01
CA PHE A 69 2.73 -5.41 4.40
C PHE A 69 3.22 -6.65 3.65
N ILE A 70 2.47 -7.75 3.74
CA ILE A 70 2.90 -9.04 3.23
C ILE A 70 1.96 -9.48 2.12
N PHE A 71 2.50 -9.72 0.92
CA PHE A 71 1.81 -10.46 -0.12
C PHE A 71 2.21 -11.94 -0.04
N TYR A 72 1.23 -12.83 0.01
CA TYR A 72 1.45 -14.28 0.13
C TYR A 72 0.75 -15.04 -1.01
N ASP A 73 1.30 -16.19 -1.38
CA ASP A 73 0.75 -17.11 -2.38
C ASP A 73 0.70 -18.53 -1.82
N CYS A 74 -0.52 -18.98 -1.50
CA CYS A 74 -0.77 -20.31 -0.96
C CYS A 74 -0.32 -21.44 -1.87
N THR A 75 -0.23 -21.24 -3.19
CA THR A 75 0.14 -22.29 -4.15
C THR A 75 1.60 -22.72 -4.02
N ARG A 76 2.42 -21.92 -3.31
CA ARG A 76 3.82 -22.22 -3.00
C ARG A 76 3.99 -23.26 -1.90
N HIS A 77 2.96 -23.49 -1.08
CA HIS A 77 2.97 -24.56 -0.10
C HIS A 77 2.53 -25.88 -0.75
N LYS A 78 3.42 -26.88 -0.69
CA LYS A 78 3.07 -28.25 -1.06
C LYS A 78 2.67 -29.00 0.21
N SER A 79 1.49 -29.64 0.19
CA SER A 79 1.08 -30.64 1.18
C SER A 79 1.81 -31.96 1.00
#